data_AF-A0A2P5WKW8-F1
#
_entry.id   AF-A0A2P5WKW8-F1
#
_cell.length_a   1.000
_cell.length_b   1.000
_cell.length_c   1.000
_cell.angle_alpha   90.00
_cell.angle_beta   90.00
_cell.angle_gamma   90.00
#
_symmetry.space_group_name_H-M   'P 1'
#
loop_
_entity.id
_entity.type
_entity.pdbx_description
1 polymer ?
#
loop_
_entity_poly.entity_id
_entity_poly.type
_entity_poly.pdbx_seq_one_letter_code
_entity_poly.pdbx_strand_id
1 'polypeptide(L)'
;MDPATAERLSQINQAIENVENAKREEQQTLALFWEHMPAIDPSLIRDRMLAIQNKIQALENRKRALILEREFLIVGAASSIRGEQGGNN
;
A
#
# COMPACT_ATOMS: atom_id res chain seq x y z
N MET A 1 9.22 22.52 -5.94
CA MET A 1 8.48 21.27 -6.16
C MET A 1 7.38 21.56 -7.16
N ASP A 2 7.39 20.86 -8.29
CA ASP A 2 6.38 21.09 -9.33
C ASP A 2 5.00 20.56 -8.90
N PRO A 3 3.91 21.15 -9.41
CA PRO A 3 2.55 20.79 -9.00
C PRO A 3 2.18 19.33 -9.36
N ALA A 4 2.77 18.75 -10.41
CA ALA A 4 2.50 17.36 -10.79
C ALA A 4 3.10 16.37 -9.78
N THR A 5 4.29 16.62 -9.27
CA THR A 5 4.90 15.82 -8.19
C THR A 5 4.09 15.93 -6.89
N ALA A 6 3.57 17.13 -6.56
CA ALA A 6 2.73 17.30 -5.38
C ALA A 6 1.39 16.55 -5.50
N GLU A 7 0.74 16.61 -6.66
CA GLU A 7 -0.48 15.85 -6.96
C GLU A 7 -0.23 14.34 -6.87
N ARG A 8 0.86 13.85 -7.48
CA ARG A 8 1.21 12.43 -7.45
C ARG A 8 1.46 11.93 -6.03
N LEU A 9 2.14 12.71 -5.19
CA LEU A 9 2.34 12.37 -3.78
C LEU A 9 1.02 12.31 -3.00
N SER A 10 0.08 13.21 -3.27
CA SER A 10 -1.26 13.17 -2.66
C SER A 10 -1.99 11.87 -3.04
N GLN A 11 -1.97 11.51 -4.32
CA GLN A 11 -2.57 10.26 -4.81
C GLN A 11 -1.91 9.02 -4.18
N ILE A 12 -0.59 9.01 -4.04
CA ILE A 12 0.15 7.91 -3.40
C ILE A 12 -0.24 7.77 -1.93
N ASN A 13 -0.33 8.88 -1.18
CA ASN A 13 -0.73 8.86 0.22
C ASN A 13 -2.15 8.28 0.37
N GLN A 14 -3.10 8.73 -0.45
CA GLN A 14 -4.46 8.18 -0.46
C GLN A 14 -4.48 6.70 -0.82
N ALA A 15 -3.66 6.28 -1.80
CA ALA A 15 -3.56 4.88 -2.19
C ALA A 15 -2.99 4.00 -1.08
N ILE A 16 -2.02 4.50 -0.28
CA ILE A 16 -1.49 3.80 0.89
C ILE A 16 -2.58 3.62 1.95
N GLU A 17 -3.35 4.66 2.26
CA GLU A 17 -4.48 4.57 3.21
C GLU A 17 -5.52 3.54 2.75
N ASN A 18 -5.87 3.55 1.47
CA ASN A 18 -6.84 2.60 0.92
C ASN A 18 -6.32 1.16 1.00
N VAL A 19 -5.02 0.94 0.73
CA VAL A 19 -4.40 -0.38 0.85
C VAL A 19 -4.36 -0.86 2.30
N GLU A 20 -4.07 0.03 3.25
CA GLU A 20 -4.10 -0.30 4.69
C GLU A 20 -5.51 -0.65 5.18
N ASN A 21 -6.52 0.09 4.73
CA ASN A 21 -7.91 -0.20 5.08
C ASN A 21 -8.36 -1.54 4.50
N ALA A 22 -8.10 -1.81 3.21
CA ALA A 22 -8.41 -3.09 2.59
C ALA A 22 -7.68 -4.25 3.28
N LYS A 23 -6.41 -4.06 3.68
CA LYS A 23 -5.65 -5.07 4.41
C LYS A 23 -6.31 -5.37 5.76
N ARG A 24 -6.73 -4.33 6.49
CA ARG A 24 -7.41 -4.47 7.79
C ARG A 24 -8.71 -5.26 7.67
N GLU A 25 -9.51 -4.99 6.64
CA GLU A 25 -10.77 -5.71 6.37
C GLU A 25 -10.52 -7.20 6.08
N GLU A 26 -9.53 -7.52 5.24
CA GLU A 26 -9.16 -8.91 4.93
C GLU A 26 -8.60 -9.62 6.18
N GLN A 27 -7.82 -8.93 7.01
CA GLN A 27 -7.33 -9.46 8.29
C GLN A 27 -8.45 -9.75 9.29
N GLN A 28 -9.44 -8.85 9.40
CA GLN A 28 -10.62 -9.05 10.23
C GLN A 28 -11.44 -10.24 9.71
N THR A 29 -11.62 -10.34 8.41
CA THR A 29 -12.32 -11.48 7.78
C THR A 29 -11.59 -12.79 8.10
N LEU A 30 -10.27 -12.81 7.98
CA LEU A 30 -9.48 -13.99 8.33
C LEU A 30 -9.61 -14.35 9.81
N ALA A 31 -9.55 -13.37 10.71
CA ALA A 31 -9.73 -13.59 12.15
C ALA A 31 -11.10 -14.22 12.48
N LEU A 32 -12.17 -13.76 11.83
CA LEU A 32 -13.51 -14.35 11.99
C LEU A 32 -13.56 -15.82 11.56
N PHE A 33 -12.84 -16.20 10.49
CA PHE A 33 -12.72 -17.61 10.10
C PHE A 33 -12.01 -18.47 11.16
N TRP A 34 -10.99 -17.92 11.81
CA TRP A 34 -10.29 -18.62 12.90
C TRP A 34 -11.13 -18.72 14.17
N GLU A 35 -11.88 -17.67 14.51
CA GLU A 35 -12.71 -17.61 15.72
C GLU A 35 -13.99 -18.45 15.58
N HIS A 36 -14.57 -18.48 14.38
CA HIS A 36 -15.82 -19.16 14.09
C HIS A 36 -15.66 -20.05 12.87
N MET A 37 -14.93 -21.17 13.02
CA MET A 37 -14.81 -22.17 11.95
C MET A 37 -16.22 -22.62 11.53
N PRO A 38 -16.67 -22.29 10.31
CA PRO A 38 -18.02 -22.65 9.90
C PRO A 38 -18.13 -24.17 9.74
N ALA A 39 -19.32 -24.72 9.95
CA ALA A 39 -19.62 -26.15 9.76
C ALA A 39 -19.72 -26.54 8.28
N ILE A 40 -18.80 -26.04 7.46
CA ILE A 40 -18.65 -26.26 6.02
C ILE A 40 -17.47 -27.23 5.81
N ASP A 41 -17.36 -27.82 4.62
CA ASP A 41 -16.20 -28.60 4.20
C ASP A 41 -14.87 -27.90 4.56
N PRO A 42 -14.03 -28.52 5.40
CA PRO A 42 -12.73 -27.98 5.80
C PRO A 42 -11.80 -27.61 4.63
N SER A 43 -11.94 -28.28 3.48
CA SER A 43 -11.15 -28.00 2.28
C SER A 43 -11.54 -26.65 1.68
N LEU A 44 -12.83 -26.36 1.60
CA LEU A 44 -13.33 -25.09 1.08
C LEU A 44 -12.96 -23.91 1.99
N ILE A 45 -12.98 -24.13 3.32
CA ILE A 45 -12.54 -23.14 4.30
C ILE A 45 -11.05 -22.84 4.13
N ARG A 46 -10.22 -23.88 3.99
CA ARG A 46 -8.78 -23.73 3.75
C ARG A 46 -8.49 -22.92 2.50
N ASP A 47 -9.15 -23.22 1.38
CA ASP A 47 -8.97 -22.51 0.12
C ASP A 47 -9.36 -21.03 0.25
N ARG A 48 -10.44 -20.74 0.98
CA ARG A 48 -10.87 -19.36 1.23
C ARG A 48 -9.87 -18.59 2.10
N MET A 49 -9.36 -19.21 3.16
CA MET A 49 -8.33 -18.61 4.02
C MET A 49 -7.04 -18.35 3.25
N LEU A 50 -6.62 -19.29 2.41
CA LEU A 50 -5.45 -19.12 1.55
C LEU A 50 -5.65 -17.96 0.55
N ALA A 51 -6.83 -17.83 -0.03
CA ALA A 51 -7.15 -16.71 -0.92
C ALA A 51 -7.06 -15.35 -0.18
N ILE A 52 -7.56 -15.27 1.06
CA ILE A 52 -7.47 -14.07 1.90
C ILE A 52 -6.00 -13.75 2.23
N GLN A 53 -5.20 -14.75 2.59
CA GLN A 53 -3.77 -14.57 2.85
C GLN A 53 -3.02 -14.06 1.62
N ASN A 54 -3.30 -14.62 0.44
CA ASN A 54 -2.70 -14.17 -0.82
C ASN A 54 -3.06 -12.72 -1.14
N LYS A 55 -4.31 -12.30 -0.89
CA LYS A 55 -4.72 -10.91 -1.03
C LYS A 55 -3.99 -9.98 -0.06
N ILE A 56 -3.87 -10.37 1.21
CA ILE A 56 -3.11 -9.60 2.21
C ILE A 56 -1.67 -9.41 1.73
N GLN A 57 -1.02 -10.47 1.23
CA GLN A 57 0.34 -10.38 0.72
C GLN A 57 0.45 -9.46 -0.49
N ALA A 58 -0.51 -9.51 -1.41
CA ALA A 58 -0.55 -8.62 -2.56
C ALA A 58 -0.73 -7.14 -2.16
N LEU A 59 -1.58 -6.87 -1.17
CA LEU A 59 -1.79 -5.53 -0.61
C LEU A 59 -0.50 -5.00 0.03
N GLU A 60 0.22 -5.82 0.80
CA GLU A 60 1.52 -5.44 1.37
C GLU A 60 2.56 -5.12 0.29
N ASN A 61 2.64 -5.94 -0.75
CA ASN A 61 3.57 -5.70 -1.86
C ASN A 61 3.24 -4.38 -2.58
N ARG A 62 1.94 -4.10 -2.79
CA ARG A 62 1.48 -2.84 -3.37
C ARG A 62 1.84 -1.64 -2.48
N LYS A 63 1.65 -1.74 -1.16
CA LYS A 63 2.06 -0.68 -0.22
C LYS A 63 3.57 -0.43 -0.29
N ARG A 64 4.40 -1.48 -0.33
CA ARG A 64 5.86 -1.34 -0.45
C ARG A 64 6.24 -0.59 -1.73
N ALA A 65 5.62 -0.92 -2.87
CA ALA A 65 5.85 -0.23 -4.13
C ALA A 65 5.47 1.26 -4.05
N LEU A 66 4.31 1.58 -3.45
CA LEU A 66 3.86 2.96 -3.26
C LEU A 66 4.81 3.77 -2.36
N ILE A 67 5.34 3.17 -1.30
CA ILE A 67 6.32 3.81 -0.42
C ILE A 67 7.61 4.12 -1.18
N LEU A 68 8.13 3.16 -1.95
CA LEU A 68 9.33 3.36 -2.76
C LEU A 68 9.14 4.48 -3.79
N GLU A 69 8.00 4.51 -4.46
CA GLU A 69 7.67 5.59 -5.40
C GLU A 69 7.62 6.95 -4.70
N ARG A 70 6.99 7.03 -3.53
CA ARG A 70 6.93 8.24 -2.70
C ARG A 70 8.32 8.76 -2.33
N GLU A 71 9.20 7.87 -1.87
CA GLU A 71 10.57 8.21 -1.49
C GLU A 71 11.37 8.72 -2.69
N PHE A 72 11.25 8.05 -3.84
CA PHE A 72 11.89 8.49 -5.07
C PHE A 72 11.45 9.91 -5.48
N LEU A 73 10.15 10.21 -5.42
CA LEU A 73 9.62 11.53 -5.74
C LEU A 73 10.10 12.60 -4.76
N ILE A 74 10.17 12.31 -3.46
CA ILE A 74 10.67 13.24 -2.44
C ILE A 74 12.17 13.54 -2.68
N VAL A 75 12.99 12.52 -2.93
CA VAL A 75 14.43 12.68 -3.17
C VAL A 75 14.69 13.42 -4.49
N GLY A 76 13.93 13.12 -5.54
CA GLY A 76 14.01 13.81 -6.83
C GLY A 76 13.64 15.30 -6.72
N ALA A 77 12.57 15.61 -5.99
CA ALA A 77 12.16 16.99 -5.72
C ALA A 77 13.22 17.76 -4.91
N ALA A 78 13.82 17.13 -3.89
CA ALA A 78 14.86 17.74 -3.07
C ALA A 78 16.17 18.00 -3.85
N SER A 79 16.48 17.13 -4.80
CA SER A 79 17.66 17.29 -5.68
C SER A 79 17.47 18.43 -6.67
N SER A 80 16.26 18.58 -7.22
CA SER A 80 15.92 19.66 -8.17
C SER A 80 16.00 21.05 -7.52
N ILE A 81 15.48 21.19 -6.29
CA ILE A 81 15.55 22.47 -5.53
C ILE A 81 17.00 22.89 -5.24
N ARG A 82 17.89 21.92 -5.00
CA ARG A 82 19.30 22.19 -4.67
C ARG A 82 20.13 22.62 -5.87
N GLY A 83 19.79 22.14 -7.07
CA GLY A 83 20.43 22.55 -8.33
C GLY A 83 20.09 24.00 -8.73
N GLU A 84 18.91 24.49 -8.36
CA GLU A 84 18.45 25.86 -8.67
C GLU A 84 19.11 26.94 -7.79
N GLN A 85 19.59 26.61 -6.59
CA GLN A 85 20.23 27.57 -5.67
C GLN A 85 21.74 27.80 -5.92
N GLY A 86 22.38 26.99 -6.78
CA GLY A 86 23.81 27.11 -7.10
C GLY A 86 24.15 27.97 -8.32
N GLY A 87 23.15 28.57 -8.97
CA GLY A 87 23.31 29.33 -10.21
C GLY A 87 22.76 30.75 -10.10
N ASN A 88 23.45 31.62 -9.40
CA ASN A 88 23.37 33.06 -9.64
C ASN A 88 24.71 33.71 -9.27
N ASN A 89 25.34 34.26 -10.29
CA ASN A 89 26.61 34.99 -10.27
C ASN A 89 26.39 36.44 -9.83
#